data_AF-A0A941TRQ3-F1
#
_entry.id   AF-A0A941TRQ3-F1
#
_cell.length_a   1.000
_cell.length_b   1.000
_cell.length_c   1.000
_cell.angle_alpha   90.00
_cell.angle_beta   90.00
_cell.angle_gamma   90.00
#
_symmetry.space_group_name_H-M   'P 1'
#
loop_
_entity.id
_entity.type
_entity.pdbx_description
1 polymer ?
#
loop_
_entity_poly.entity_id
_entity_poly.type
_entity_poly.pdbx_seq_one_letter_code
_entity_poly.pdbx_strand_id
1 'polypeptide(L)'
;MMKYRAAVVFLAVFALLLGGCKSLRGSSCNKPQDYQKAASVPPLTIPAGLTPLDTTTALKLPALKEPAPPKRTVNDPCLDAPPPYKVNKPAPAPQA
;
A
#
# COMPACT_ATOMS: atom_id res chain seq x y z
N MET A 1 -9.89 1.89 49.63
CA MET A 1 -10.51 1.65 48.30
C MET A 1 -10.28 2.81 47.31
N MET A 2 -10.44 4.07 47.71
CA MET A 2 -10.25 5.26 46.84
C MET A 2 -8.84 5.34 46.18
N LYS A 3 -7.78 5.07 46.95
CA LYS A 3 -6.38 5.12 46.47
C LYS A 3 -6.07 4.11 45.38
N TYR A 4 -6.64 2.91 45.45
CA TYR A 4 -6.48 1.86 44.44
C TYR A 4 -7.22 2.18 43.15
N ARG A 5 -8.39 2.83 43.24
CA ARG A 5 -9.11 3.34 42.07
C ARG A 5 -8.30 4.42 41.34
N ALA A 6 -7.71 5.35 42.07
CA ALA A 6 -6.83 6.37 41.50
C ALA A 6 -5.58 5.75 40.83
N ALA A 7 -4.94 4.77 41.49
CA ALA A 7 -3.77 4.08 40.94
C ALA A 7 -4.08 3.32 39.63
N VAL A 8 -5.24 2.66 39.55
CA VAL A 8 -5.68 1.95 38.33
C VAL A 8 -5.93 2.93 37.17
N VAL A 9 -6.54 4.09 37.46
CA VAL A 9 -6.76 5.14 36.44
C VAL A 9 -5.44 5.70 35.93
N PHE A 10 -4.49 6.00 36.82
CA PHE A 10 -3.16 6.47 36.42
C PHE A 10 -2.42 5.44 35.56
N LEU A 11 -2.48 4.15 35.92
CA LEU A 11 -1.83 3.09 35.17
C LEU A 11 -2.44 2.90 33.77
N ALA A 12 -3.76 3.01 33.65
CA ALA A 12 -4.44 2.95 32.35
C ALA A 12 -4.06 4.12 31.43
N VAL A 13 -3.97 5.34 31.98
CA VAL A 13 -3.52 6.52 31.22
C VAL A 13 -2.06 6.37 30.80
N PHE A 14 -1.20 5.87 31.68
CA PHE A 14 0.21 5.63 31.36
C PHE A 14 0.37 4.56 30.26
N ALA A 15 -0.39 3.46 30.33
CA ALA A 15 -0.39 2.43 29.29
C ALA A 15 -0.85 2.98 27.92
N LEU A 16 -1.83 3.89 27.91
CA LEU A 16 -2.28 4.58 26.70
C LEU A 16 -1.22 5.54 26.14
N LEU A 17 -0.46 6.20 27.00
CA LEU A 17 0.66 7.08 26.62
C LEU A 17 1.86 6.30 26.07
N LEU A 18 2.13 5.09 26.59
CA LEU A 18 3.18 4.19 26.07
C LEU A 18 2.76 3.48 24.77
N GLY A 19 1.46 3.38 24.51
CA GLY A 19 0.91 2.93 23.24
C GLY A 19 1.14 3.97 22.15
N GLY A 20 2.24 3.85 21.41
CA GLY A 20 2.53 4.76 20.30
C GLY A 20 1.39 4.84 19.26
N CYS A 21 1.43 5.89 18.43
CA CYS A 21 0.40 6.22 17.42
C CYS A 21 0.01 5.06 16.47
N LYS A 22 0.82 4.01 16.37
CA LYS A 22 0.54 2.80 15.58
C LYS A 22 -0.69 2.03 16.07
N SER A 23 -0.96 2.02 17.39
CA SER A 23 -2.12 1.30 17.95
C SER A 23 -3.44 2.04 17.71
N LEU A 24 -3.39 3.37 17.53
CA LEU A 24 -4.54 4.23 17.26
C LEU A 24 -4.74 4.50 15.76
N ARG A 25 -3.68 4.43 14.96
CA ARG A 25 -3.71 4.54 13.49
C ARG A 25 -3.26 3.23 12.88
N GLY A 26 -4.21 2.36 12.55
CA GLY A 26 -3.97 1.27 11.62
C GLY A 26 -3.45 1.84 10.28
N SER A 27 -2.49 1.18 9.66
CA SER A 27 -1.98 1.57 8.34
C SER A 27 -3.07 1.39 7.29
N SER A 28 -3.79 2.46 6.94
CA SER A 28 -4.86 2.40 5.95
C SER A 28 -4.32 2.57 4.53
N CYS A 29 -3.50 1.61 4.07
CA CYS A 29 -3.01 1.55 2.69
C CYS A 29 -3.95 0.79 1.75
N ASN A 30 -4.87 -0.01 2.32
CA ASN A 30 -5.83 -0.83 1.57
C ASN A 30 -7.08 -0.03 1.11
N LYS A 31 -7.09 1.28 1.33
CA LYS A 31 -8.13 2.16 0.78
C LYS A 31 -7.89 2.33 -0.73
N PRO A 32 -8.93 2.29 -1.58
CA PRO A 32 -8.81 2.57 -2.99
C PRO A 32 -8.09 3.90 -3.20
N GLN A 33 -7.01 3.88 -3.98
CA GLN A 33 -6.24 5.07 -4.34
C GLN A 33 -6.80 5.65 -5.65
N ASP A 34 -6.64 6.96 -5.86
CA ASP A 34 -7.24 7.61 -7.04
C ASP A 34 -6.66 7.11 -8.37
N TYR A 35 -5.37 6.75 -8.40
CA TYR A 35 -4.74 6.16 -9.58
C TYR A 35 -5.39 4.84 -10.02
N GLN A 36 -6.07 4.10 -9.11
CA GLN A 36 -6.74 2.83 -9.45
C GLN A 36 -8.00 3.04 -10.29
N LYS A 37 -8.52 4.26 -10.35
CA LYS A 37 -9.67 4.63 -11.18
C LYS A 37 -9.24 5.20 -12.54
N ALA A 38 -7.94 5.36 -12.78
CA ALA A 38 -7.43 5.93 -14.01
C ALA A 38 -7.72 5.00 -15.20
N ALA A 39 -8.16 5.60 -16.30
CA ALA A 39 -8.36 4.92 -17.57
C ALA A 39 -7.27 5.30 -18.56
N SER A 40 -6.93 4.38 -19.46
CA SER A 40 -6.05 4.69 -20.59
C SER A 40 -6.79 5.59 -21.58
N VAL A 41 -6.14 6.68 -21.99
CA VAL A 41 -6.68 7.61 -22.99
C VAL A 41 -5.92 7.39 -24.30
N PRO A 42 -6.61 7.37 -25.46
CA PRO A 42 -5.94 7.21 -26.74
C PRO A 42 -4.95 8.36 -27.02
N PRO A 43 -3.92 8.12 -27.83
CA PRO A 43 -3.00 9.16 -28.27
C PRO A 43 -3.74 10.32 -28.96
N LEU A 44 -3.19 11.53 -28.81
CA LEU A 44 -3.75 12.73 -29.43
C LEU A 44 -3.62 12.68 -30.95
N THR A 45 -4.68 13.10 -31.65
CA THR A 45 -4.70 13.23 -33.12
C THR A 45 -4.37 14.67 -33.51
N ILE A 46 -3.44 14.83 -34.46
CA ILE A 46 -3.04 16.16 -34.96
C ILE A 46 -3.95 16.54 -36.13
N PRO A 47 -4.61 17.71 -36.08
CA PRO A 47 -5.46 18.18 -37.18
C PRO A 47 -4.62 18.64 -38.38
N ALA A 48 -5.26 18.68 -39.56
CA ALA A 48 -4.59 19.04 -40.80
C ALA A 48 -3.96 20.44 -40.75
N GLY A 49 -2.76 20.57 -41.33
CA GLY A 49 -2.02 21.84 -41.38
C GLY A 49 -1.15 22.13 -40.15
N LEU A 50 -1.13 21.25 -39.15
CA LEU A 50 -0.25 21.37 -37.98
C LEU A 50 0.90 20.36 -38.01
N THR A 51 2.08 20.80 -37.56
CA THR A 51 3.27 19.96 -37.45
C THR A 51 3.08 18.94 -36.33
N PRO A 52 3.42 17.66 -36.57
CA PRO A 52 3.35 16.64 -35.52
C PRO A 52 4.31 16.93 -34.37
N LEU A 53 3.89 16.57 -33.15
CA LEU A 53 4.76 16.62 -31.98
C LEU A 53 5.80 15.50 -32.06
N ASP A 54 7.06 15.83 -31.81
CA ASP A 54 8.13 14.85 -31.72
C ASP A 54 7.92 13.96 -30.48
N THR A 55 7.75 12.65 -30.72
CA THR A 55 7.51 11.64 -29.69
C THR A 55 8.71 10.70 -29.48
N THR A 56 9.87 11.02 -30.06
CA THR A 56 11.07 10.18 -29.96
C THR A 56 11.56 9.98 -28.52
N THR A 57 11.42 11.01 -27.68
CA THR A 57 11.76 10.98 -26.25
C THR A 57 10.54 10.76 -25.34
N ALA A 58 9.38 10.40 -25.91
CA ALA A 58 8.18 10.17 -25.12
C ALA A 58 8.28 8.88 -24.28
N LEU A 59 7.75 8.93 -23.07
CA LEU A 59 7.61 7.77 -22.20
C LEU A 59 6.57 6.81 -22.81
N LYS A 60 7.04 5.67 -23.34
CA LYS A 60 6.18 4.62 -23.90
C LYS A 60 5.86 3.57 -22.84
N LEU A 61 4.60 3.52 -22.42
CA LEU A 61 4.13 2.43 -21.55
C LEU A 61 3.96 1.15 -22.40
N PRO A 62 4.54 0.01 -22.00
CA PRO A 62 4.33 -1.25 -22.68
C PRO A 62 2.89 -1.74 -22.53
N ALA A 63 2.40 -2.45 -23.55
CA ALA A 63 1.10 -3.10 -23.46
C ALA A 63 1.11 -4.18 -22.37
N LEU A 64 0.13 -4.13 -21.47
CA LEU A 64 -0.04 -5.13 -20.42
C LEU A 64 -0.58 -6.42 -21.05
N LYS A 65 0.23 -7.48 -21.04
CA LYS A 65 -0.16 -8.80 -21.56
C LYS A 65 -0.83 -9.68 -20.50
N GLU A 66 -0.61 -9.34 -19.23
CA GLU A 66 -1.07 -10.12 -18.10
C GLU A 66 -2.39 -9.56 -17.55
N PRO A 67 -3.27 -10.42 -17.00
CA PRO A 67 -4.47 -9.98 -16.33
C PRO A 67 -4.12 -9.13 -15.10
N ALA A 68 -5.03 -8.23 -14.73
CA ALA A 68 -4.85 -7.40 -13.54
C ALA A 68 -4.66 -8.29 -12.29
N PRO A 69 -3.71 -7.94 -11.40
CA PRO A 69 -3.55 -8.64 -10.12
C PRO A 69 -4.85 -8.62 -9.30
N PRO A 70 -5.08 -9.64 -8.45
CA PRO A 70 -6.24 -9.66 -7.57
C PRO A 70 -6.24 -8.46 -6.62
N LYS A 71 -7.44 -8.00 -6.26
CA LYS A 71 -7.64 -6.85 -5.37
C LYS A 71 -7.08 -7.16 -3.97
N ARG A 72 -6.26 -6.24 -3.44
CA ARG A 72 -5.71 -6.34 -2.07
C ARG A 72 -6.81 -6.13 -1.02
N THR A 73 -6.70 -6.85 0.08
CA THR A 73 -7.65 -6.88 1.21
C THR A 73 -7.08 -6.17 2.44
N VAL A 74 -7.89 -5.96 3.48
CA VAL A 74 -7.44 -5.27 4.71
C VAL A 74 -6.30 -6.02 5.43
N ASN A 75 -6.22 -7.34 5.26
CA ASN A 75 -5.19 -8.18 5.88
C ASN A 75 -3.87 -8.19 5.10
N ASP A 76 -3.88 -7.67 3.87
CA ASP A 76 -2.68 -7.60 3.06
C ASP A 76 -1.72 -6.53 3.61
N PRO A 77 -0.40 -6.84 3.67
CA PRO A 77 0.59 -5.82 4.00
C PRO A 77 0.59 -4.72 2.94
N CYS A 78 0.87 -3.50 3.38
CA CYS A 78 1.06 -2.36 2.49
C CYS A 78 2.25 -2.61 1.56
N LEU A 79 2.15 -2.15 0.31
CA LEU A 79 3.25 -2.28 -0.66
C LEU A 79 4.51 -1.54 -0.19
N ASP A 80 4.33 -0.38 0.45
CA ASP A 80 5.43 0.42 1.01
C ASP A 80 5.90 -0.07 2.38
N ALA A 81 5.24 -1.08 2.97
CA ALA A 81 5.69 -1.62 4.24
C ALA A 81 6.99 -2.39 4.03
N PRO A 82 7.98 -2.22 4.94
CA PRO A 82 9.19 -3.00 4.85
C PRO A 82 8.84 -4.50 4.96
N PRO A 83 9.55 -5.37 4.22
CA PRO A 83 9.38 -6.81 4.36
C PRO A 83 9.74 -7.24 5.79
N PRO A 84 9.15 -8.34 6.29
CA PRO A 84 9.51 -8.87 7.59
C PRO A 84 10.99 -9.32 7.58
N TYR A 85 11.77 -8.88 8.57
CA TYR A 85 13.19 -9.26 8.72
C TYR A 85 13.41 -10.76 8.98
N LYS A 86 12.35 -11.51 9.29
CA LYS A 86 12.44 -12.96 9.52
C LYS A 86 12.25 -13.68 8.18
N VAL A 87 13.36 -14.13 7.60
CA VAL A 87 13.34 -15.14 6.55
C VAL A 87 12.78 -16.43 7.12
N ASN A 88 11.56 -16.80 6.74
CA ASN A 88 11.08 -18.15 6.94
C ASN A 88 11.99 -19.06 6.12
N LYS A 89 12.77 -19.91 6.79
CA LYS A 89 13.57 -20.94 6.13
C LYS A 89 12.62 -21.75 5.23
N PRO A 90 12.90 -21.90 3.91
CA PRO A 90 12.09 -22.74 3.05
C PRO A 90 11.91 -24.11 3.68
N ALA A 91 10.69 -24.67 3.59
CA ALA A 91 10.44 -26.04 4.02
C ALA A 91 11.46 -26.97 3.33
N PRO A 92 12.07 -27.94 4.05
CA PRO A 92 12.96 -28.91 3.42
C PRO A 92 12.25 -29.58 2.24
N ALA A 93 12.95 -29.74 1.12
CA ALA A 93 12.41 -30.44 -0.04
C ALA A 93 11.93 -31.84 0.38
N PRO A 94 10.81 -32.34 -0.16
CA PRO A 94 10.35 -33.70 0.10
C PRO A 94 11.49 -34.68 -0.21
N GLN A 95 11.87 -35.48 0.80
CA GLN A 95 12.83 -36.56 0.60
C GLN A 95 12.13 -37.62 -0.25
N ALA A 96 12.76 -37.99 -1.37
CA ALA A 96 12.30 -39.02 -2.29
C ALA A 96 12.43 -40.42 -1.70
#